data_AF-Q75C24-F1
#
_entry.id   AF-Q75C24-F1
#
_cell.length_a   1.000
_cell.length_b   1.000
_cell.length_c   1.000
_cell.angle_alpha   90.00
_cell.angle_beta   90.00
_cell.angle_gamma   90.00
#
_symmetry.space_group_name_H-M   'P 1'
#
loop_
_entity.id
_entity.type
_entity.pdbx_description
1 polymer ?
#
loop_
_entity_poly.entity_id
_entity_poly.type
_entity_poly.pdbx_seq_one_letter_code
_entity_poly.pdbx_strand_id
1 'polypeptide(L)'
;MQNVASWLLALVVAVVQGELLPGKSAPALLWSYKLSEGIQEYQLAYNMTTVLPAPEFNAIALELLDHCNSHAYVFVNQPGLRLEDFDYEDAWTVLPNYLSRSSSALRFEQVEVSPSNVFENLIAHTKRRCDVQREIILRAEQTNQFEPYIDAQSRIIQVHFSPLPGDGRNERPSREDVLADHDQRLRRILGRLPSPAVTVIYTSLEPADRLSASPPRAGIFPEIFEHESRRIEYERNDRDLQVNRYFPSHHPKMEPIEEVELSLLDPKFIQSNLKLLKLIAVSAIGSLTWQLYSLFSPKLPVATPKGTAKRQKGQKKLVKLATAQAAKQAEEVKLEVSQQEKED
;
A
#
# COMPACT_ATOMS: atom_id res chain seq x y z
N MET A 1 -18.32 5.91 72.62
CA MET A 1 -17.32 5.55 71.59
C MET A 1 -17.74 4.37 70.69
N GLN A 2 -18.64 3.47 71.12
CA GLN A 2 -19.09 2.33 70.28
C GLN A 2 -19.80 2.73 68.97
N ASN A 3 -20.53 3.85 68.92
CA ASN A 3 -21.25 4.22 67.69
C ASN A 3 -20.30 4.63 66.54
N VAL A 4 -19.15 5.25 66.82
CA VAL A 4 -18.24 5.73 65.77
C VAL A 4 -17.57 4.56 65.04
N ALA A 5 -17.23 3.49 65.77
CA ALA A 5 -16.63 2.29 65.18
C ALA A 5 -17.60 1.57 64.22
N SER A 6 -18.90 1.54 64.54
CA SER A 6 -19.92 0.93 63.67
C SER A 6 -20.09 1.69 62.36
N TRP A 7 -20.02 3.02 62.39
CA TRP A 7 -20.11 3.84 61.17
C TRP A 7 -18.88 3.69 60.28
N LEU A 8 -17.68 3.61 60.87
CA LEU A 8 -16.45 3.36 60.11
C LEU A 8 -16.46 1.97 59.46
N LEU A 9 -16.93 0.94 60.16
CA LEU A 9 -17.04 -0.40 59.58
C LEU A 9 -18.03 -0.42 58.41
N ALA A 10 -19.18 0.25 58.53
CA ALA A 10 -20.15 0.36 57.44
C ALA A 10 -19.58 1.11 56.24
N LEU A 11 -18.76 2.14 56.46
CA LEU A 11 -18.12 2.91 55.39
C LEU A 11 -17.03 2.08 54.70
N VAL A 12 -16.25 1.29 55.44
CA VAL A 12 -15.28 0.35 54.86
C VAL A 12 -15.97 -0.75 54.06
N VAL A 13 -17.07 -1.33 54.57
CA VAL A 13 -17.84 -2.34 53.84
C VAL A 13 -18.46 -1.73 52.58
N ALA A 14 -18.98 -0.50 52.63
CA ALA A 14 -19.51 0.19 51.45
C ALA A 14 -18.42 0.54 50.41
N VAL A 15 -17.18 0.80 50.84
CA VAL A 15 -16.05 1.01 49.92
C VAL A 15 -15.56 -0.32 49.32
N VAL A 16 -15.57 -1.41 50.09
CA VAL A 16 -15.17 -2.75 49.61
C VAL A 16 -16.27 -3.39 48.74
N GLN A 17 -17.54 -3.08 49.02
CA GLN A 17 -18.69 -3.38 48.17
C GLN A 17 -19.02 -2.25 47.20
N GLY A 18 -18.09 -1.31 46.98
CA GLY A 18 -18.06 -0.53 45.76
C GLY A 18 -17.85 -1.53 44.65
N GLU A 19 -18.97 -2.13 44.21
CA GLU A 19 -19.07 -3.08 43.12
C GLU A 19 -18.16 -2.54 42.04
N LEU A 20 -17.07 -3.26 41.83
CA LEU A 20 -16.22 -3.11 40.67
C LEU A 20 -17.18 -3.22 39.50
N LEU A 21 -17.65 -2.07 38.98
CA LEU A 21 -18.65 -2.02 37.93
C LEU A 21 -18.14 -2.98 36.86
N PRO A 22 -18.92 -4.00 36.45
CA PRO A 22 -18.45 -4.99 35.52
C PRO A 22 -17.80 -4.23 34.36
N GLY A 23 -16.49 -4.46 34.19
CA GLY A 23 -15.69 -3.73 33.24
C GLY A 23 -16.39 -3.77 31.91
N LYS A 24 -16.58 -2.60 31.30
CA LYS A 24 -17.20 -2.48 30.00
C LYS A 24 -16.44 -3.38 29.01
N SER A 25 -17.13 -4.37 28.42
CA SER A 25 -16.52 -5.35 27.51
C SER A 25 -17.13 -5.29 26.12
N ALA A 26 -16.32 -5.58 25.10
CA ALA A 26 -16.75 -5.69 23.72
C ALA A 26 -16.24 -6.99 23.11
N PRO A 27 -16.98 -7.59 22.16
CA PRO A 27 -16.45 -8.69 21.37
C PRO A 27 -15.33 -8.19 20.44
N ALA A 28 -14.39 -9.06 20.13
CA ALA A 28 -13.31 -8.77 19.20
C ALA A 28 -13.04 -9.94 18.26
N LEU A 29 -12.73 -9.58 17.01
CA LEU A 29 -12.32 -10.49 15.96
C LEU A 29 -10.98 -10.02 15.42
N LEU A 30 -10.04 -10.94 15.29
CA LEU A 30 -8.77 -10.68 14.63
C LEU A 30 -8.56 -11.75 13.57
N TRP A 31 -8.20 -11.37 12.36
CA TRP A 31 -7.88 -12.36 11.35
C TRP A 31 -6.83 -11.85 10.39
N SER A 32 -6.06 -12.78 9.84
CA SER A 32 -5.15 -12.53 8.74
C SER A 32 -5.38 -13.54 7.63
N TYR A 33 -5.41 -13.01 6.41
CA TYR A 33 -5.49 -13.84 5.22
C TYR A 33 -4.28 -14.74 5.03
N LYS A 34 -3.11 -14.29 5.47
CA LYS A 34 -1.88 -15.08 5.51
C LYS A 34 -1.76 -15.76 6.88
N LEU A 35 -1.07 -16.89 6.91
CA LEU A 35 -0.80 -17.59 8.16
C LEU A 35 0.11 -16.75 9.03
N SER A 36 -0.34 -16.50 10.26
CA SER A 36 0.47 -16.03 11.39
C SER A 36 0.59 -17.20 12.35
N GLU A 37 1.78 -17.80 12.40
CA GLU A 37 2.07 -19.03 13.15
C GLU A 37 2.01 -18.78 14.67
N GLY A 38 1.59 -19.77 15.44
CA GLY A 38 1.46 -19.70 16.91
C GLY A 38 0.24 -18.93 17.41
N ILE A 39 -0.36 -18.06 16.58
CA ILE A 39 -1.49 -17.21 16.99
C ILE A 39 -2.72 -18.05 17.36
N GLN A 40 -2.93 -19.24 16.76
CA GLN A 40 -4.09 -20.08 17.04
C GLN A 40 -4.08 -20.65 18.46
N GLU A 41 -2.91 -20.73 19.11
CA GLU A 41 -2.78 -21.24 20.48
C GLU A 41 -3.61 -20.40 21.47
N TYR A 42 -3.67 -19.08 21.26
CA TYR A 42 -4.51 -18.18 22.06
C TYR A 42 -5.99 -18.53 21.97
N GLN A 43 -6.48 -18.90 20.78
CA GLN A 43 -7.88 -19.32 20.61
C GLN A 43 -8.17 -20.64 21.33
N LEU A 44 -7.23 -21.58 21.32
CA LEU A 44 -7.38 -22.89 21.95
C LEU A 44 -7.34 -22.80 23.48
N ALA A 45 -6.55 -21.87 24.01
CA ALA A 45 -6.44 -21.61 25.45
C ALA A 45 -7.59 -20.74 25.99
N TYR A 46 -8.25 -19.97 25.14
CA TYR A 46 -9.28 -19.01 25.53
C TYR A 46 -10.58 -19.69 25.99
N ASN A 47 -11.13 -19.19 27.09
CA ASN A 47 -12.42 -19.60 27.62
C ASN A 47 -13.48 -18.51 27.36
N MET A 48 -14.50 -18.85 26.56
CA MET A 48 -15.59 -17.95 26.15
C MET A 48 -16.40 -17.35 27.31
N THR A 49 -16.35 -17.96 28.50
CA THR A 49 -17.03 -17.45 29.70
C THR A 49 -16.24 -16.37 30.45
N THR A 50 -14.99 -16.12 30.05
CA THR A 50 -14.09 -15.18 30.72
C THR A 50 -13.90 -13.90 29.91
N VAL A 51 -13.81 -12.78 30.62
CA VAL A 51 -13.42 -11.49 30.03
C VAL A 51 -11.91 -11.48 29.85
N LEU A 52 -11.47 -11.31 28.62
CA LEU A 52 -10.05 -11.16 28.29
C LEU A 52 -9.58 -9.76 28.72
N PRO A 53 -8.58 -9.64 29.61
CA PRO A 53 -8.05 -8.36 30.02
C PRO A 53 -7.49 -7.56 28.84
N ALA A 54 -7.68 -6.23 28.87
CA ALA A 54 -7.19 -5.34 27.82
C ALA A 54 -5.68 -5.47 27.49
N PRO A 55 -4.76 -5.58 28.48
CA PRO A 55 -3.33 -5.73 28.16
C PRO A 55 -3.02 -7.08 27.49
N GLU A 56 -3.76 -8.14 27.80
CA GLU A 56 -3.59 -9.46 27.19
C GLU A 56 -4.09 -9.45 25.75
N PHE A 57 -5.28 -8.88 25.51
CA PHE A 57 -5.78 -8.65 24.14
C PHE A 57 -4.80 -7.83 23.30
N ASN A 58 -4.24 -6.76 23.86
CA ASN A 58 -3.27 -5.93 23.16
C ASN A 58 -1.99 -6.71 22.84
N ALA A 59 -1.51 -7.60 23.72
CA ALA A 59 -0.37 -8.45 23.45
C ALA A 59 -0.65 -9.42 22.28
N ILE A 60 -1.80 -10.09 22.28
CA ILE A 60 -2.23 -10.99 21.20
C ILE A 60 -2.34 -10.25 19.86
N ALA A 61 -2.93 -9.06 19.87
CA ALA A 61 -3.07 -8.22 18.69
C ALA A 61 -1.69 -7.77 18.16
N LEU A 62 -0.76 -7.39 19.03
CA LEU A 62 0.60 -7.03 18.65
C LEU A 62 1.33 -8.22 18.02
N GLU A 63 1.21 -9.41 18.59
CA GLU A 63 1.86 -10.62 18.07
C GLU A 63 1.32 -11.00 16.67
N LEU A 64 0.01 -10.88 16.45
CA LEU A 64 -0.58 -11.05 15.13
C LEU A 64 0.03 -10.07 14.11
N LEU A 65 0.19 -8.80 14.51
CA LEU A 65 0.74 -7.74 13.67
C LEU A 65 2.26 -7.89 13.43
N ASP A 66 3.00 -8.45 14.39
CA ASP A 66 4.46 -8.63 14.33
C ASP A 66 4.94 -9.53 13.17
N HIS A 67 4.03 -10.34 12.64
CA HIS A 67 4.28 -11.17 11.47
C HIS A 67 4.50 -10.36 10.19
N CYS A 68 3.99 -9.12 10.13
CA CYS A 68 4.10 -8.23 8.97
C CYS A 68 3.77 -8.86 7.61
N ASN A 69 2.86 -9.85 7.58
CA ASN A 69 2.55 -10.70 6.42
C ASN A 69 1.44 -10.14 5.53
N SER A 70 0.99 -8.90 5.78
CA SER A 70 -0.13 -8.27 5.08
C SER A 70 0.27 -6.95 4.42
N HIS A 71 -0.35 -6.66 3.28
CA HIS A 71 -0.23 -5.40 2.57
C HIS A 71 -1.26 -4.37 3.06
N ALA A 72 -2.32 -4.80 3.72
CA ALA A 72 -3.27 -3.90 4.36
C ALA A 72 -3.54 -4.34 5.79
N TYR A 73 -3.48 -3.39 6.71
CA TYR A 73 -3.82 -3.57 8.13
C TYR A 73 -5.06 -2.75 8.42
N VAL A 74 -6.20 -3.41 8.61
CA VAL A 74 -7.50 -2.75 8.74
C VAL A 74 -7.94 -2.79 10.20
N PHE A 75 -8.18 -1.62 10.77
CA PHE A 75 -8.66 -1.47 12.14
C PHE A 75 -10.10 -0.98 12.08
N VAL A 76 -11.04 -1.83 12.49
CA VAL A 76 -12.47 -1.55 12.38
C VAL A 76 -13.04 -1.30 13.77
N ASN A 77 -13.45 -0.06 14.01
CA ASN A 77 -14.19 0.32 15.21
C ASN A 77 -15.68 0.30 14.87
N GLN A 78 -16.42 -0.58 15.55
CA GLN A 78 -17.89 -0.63 15.52
C GLN A 78 -18.42 -0.20 16.89
N PRO A 79 -18.73 1.09 17.11
CA PRO A 79 -19.18 1.57 18.42
C PRO A 79 -20.52 0.93 18.80
N GLY A 80 -20.62 0.47 20.04
CA GLY A 80 -21.79 -0.15 20.62
C GLY A 80 -21.98 -1.62 20.25
N LEU A 81 -20.99 -2.30 19.64
CA LEU A 81 -21.04 -3.73 19.32
C LEU A 81 -21.13 -4.60 20.59
N ARG A 82 -21.97 -5.63 20.54
CA ARG A 82 -22.24 -6.58 21.61
C ARG A 82 -22.14 -8.01 21.10
N LEU A 83 -22.01 -8.97 22.00
CA LEU A 83 -21.97 -10.38 21.64
C LEU A 83 -23.29 -10.84 20.99
N GLU A 84 -24.43 -10.34 21.47
CA GLU A 84 -25.75 -10.69 20.93
C GLU A 84 -25.95 -10.22 19.48
N ASP A 85 -25.16 -9.26 19.00
CA ASP A 85 -25.24 -8.81 17.61
C ASP A 85 -24.88 -9.90 16.61
N PHE A 86 -24.09 -10.89 17.05
CA PHE A 86 -23.71 -12.03 16.22
C PHE A 86 -24.83 -13.07 16.08
N ASP A 87 -25.92 -12.97 16.86
CA ASP A 87 -27.12 -13.80 16.68
C ASP A 87 -27.97 -13.34 15.47
N TYR A 88 -27.72 -12.14 14.92
CA TYR A 88 -28.37 -11.64 13.69
C TYR A 88 -27.73 -12.24 12.44
N GLU A 89 -28.01 -13.51 12.13
CA GLU A 89 -27.43 -14.23 10.99
C GLU A 89 -27.58 -13.47 9.66
N ASP A 90 -28.75 -12.86 9.42
CA ASP A 90 -29.05 -12.11 8.19
C ASP A 90 -28.24 -10.81 8.06
N ALA A 91 -27.74 -10.24 9.17
CA ALA A 91 -26.88 -9.07 9.14
C ALA A 91 -25.45 -9.41 8.68
N TRP A 92 -24.97 -10.63 8.96
CA TRP A 92 -23.57 -11.02 8.75
C TRP A 92 -23.40 -11.89 7.51
N THR A 93 -23.66 -11.33 6.34
CA THR A 93 -23.55 -12.08 5.07
C THR A 93 -22.12 -12.16 4.52
N VAL A 94 -21.24 -11.24 4.92
CA VAL A 94 -19.92 -11.07 4.31
C VAL A 94 -18.80 -11.44 5.29
N LEU A 95 -18.83 -10.93 6.52
CA LEU A 95 -17.78 -11.19 7.50
C LEU A 95 -17.46 -12.69 7.72
N PRO A 96 -18.46 -13.61 7.83
CA PRO A 96 -18.20 -15.05 7.92
C PRO A 96 -17.43 -15.61 6.70
N ASN A 97 -17.68 -15.07 5.50
CA ASN A 97 -16.97 -15.47 4.29
C ASN A 97 -15.50 -15.04 4.27
N TYR A 98 -15.18 -13.89 4.89
CA TYR A 98 -13.79 -13.44 5.06
C TYR A 98 -13.07 -14.30 6.10
N LEU A 99 -13.72 -14.54 7.25
CA LEU A 99 -13.17 -15.36 8.34
C LEU A 99 -12.94 -16.81 7.89
N SER A 100 -13.92 -17.46 7.26
CA SER A 100 -13.80 -18.84 6.76
C SER A 100 -12.60 -19.05 5.83
N ARG A 101 -12.19 -18.02 5.08
CA ARG A 101 -11.08 -18.06 4.13
C ARG A 101 -9.74 -17.63 4.74
N SER A 102 -9.74 -16.98 5.90
CA SER A 102 -8.51 -16.50 6.52
C SER A 102 -7.69 -17.67 7.08
N SER A 103 -6.37 -17.58 6.95
CA SER A 103 -5.44 -18.60 7.43
C SER A 103 -5.28 -18.54 8.95
N SER A 104 -5.23 -17.33 9.52
CA SER A 104 -5.31 -17.13 10.97
C SER A 104 -6.60 -16.37 11.32
N ALA A 105 -7.33 -16.85 12.33
CA ALA A 105 -8.55 -16.21 12.81
C ALA A 105 -8.72 -16.46 14.31
N LEU A 106 -8.97 -15.38 15.05
CA LEU A 106 -9.25 -15.38 16.48
C LEU A 106 -10.57 -14.66 16.74
N ARG A 107 -11.30 -15.16 17.74
CA ARG A 107 -12.46 -14.52 18.33
C ARG A 107 -12.34 -14.46 19.83
N PHE A 108 -12.85 -13.38 20.39
CA PHE A 108 -12.98 -13.18 21.82
C PHE A 108 -14.36 -12.60 22.09
N GLU A 109 -15.21 -13.37 22.75
CA GLU A 109 -16.58 -13.01 23.11
C GLU A 109 -16.64 -11.75 23.97
N GLN A 110 -15.69 -11.61 24.90
CA GLN A 110 -15.63 -10.51 25.85
C GLN A 110 -14.18 -10.05 26.03
N VAL A 111 -13.88 -8.84 25.58
CA VAL A 111 -12.60 -8.16 25.80
C VAL A 111 -12.86 -6.91 26.63
N GLU A 112 -12.10 -6.73 27.70
CA GLU A 112 -12.15 -5.51 28.51
C GLU A 112 -11.76 -4.29 27.67
N VAL A 113 -12.61 -3.28 27.66
CA VAL A 113 -12.33 -2.04 26.94
C VAL A 113 -11.51 -1.12 27.83
N SER A 114 -10.25 -0.91 27.44
CA SER A 114 -9.37 0.06 28.09
C SER A 114 -9.80 1.50 27.76
N PRO A 115 -9.69 2.45 28.71
CA PRO A 115 -9.85 3.87 28.42
C PRO A 115 -8.77 4.40 27.46
N SER A 116 -7.63 3.72 27.33
CA SER A 116 -6.61 4.05 26.32
C SER A 116 -7.04 3.56 24.94
N ASN A 117 -6.86 4.38 23.90
CA ASN A 117 -7.18 3.98 22.53
C ASN A 117 -6.26 2.84 22.05
N VAL A 118 -6.75 1.60 22.17
CA VAL A 118 -6.00 0.39 21.78
C VAL A 118 -5.53 0.49 20.33
N PHE A 119 -6.34 1.07 19.44
CA PHE A 119 -5.96 1.21 18.03
C PHE A 119 -4.76 2.13 17.82
N GLU A 120 -4.64 3.23 18.56
CA GLU A 120 -3.47 4.12 18.43
C GLU A 120 -2.17 3.38 18.73
N ASN A 121 -2.15 2.56 19.78
CA ASN A 121 -0.99 1.77 20.17
C ASN A 121 -0.64 0.73 19.09
N LEU A 122 -1.63 -0.02 18.62
CA LEU A 122 -1.44 -1.04 17.59
C LEU A 122 -0.99 -0.42 16.26
N ILE A 123 -1.57 0.71 15.86
CA ILE A 123 -1.19 1.43 14.65
C ILE A 123 0.24 1.97 14.74
N ALA A 124 0.59 2.62 15.85
CA ALA A 124 1.94 3.12 16.07
C ALA A 124 2.98 1.98 16.09
N HIS A 125 2.60 0.80 16.58
CA HIS A 125 3.43 -0.40 16.49
C HIS A 125 3.57 -0.88 15.04
N THR A 126 2.47 -1.09 14.32
CA THR A 126 2.49 -1.54 12.92
C THR A 126 3.30 -0.62 12.01
N LYS A 127 3.17 0.70 12.18
CA LYS A 127 3.98 1.68 11.42
C LYS A 127 5.48 1.45 11.62
N ARG A 128 5.91 1.26 12.87
CA ARG A 128 7.33 1.08 13.21
C ARG A 128 7.84 -0.30 12.84
N ARG A 129 7.06 -1.34 13.14
CA ARG A 129 7.47 -2.75 13.01
C ARG A 129 7.43 -3.24 11.57
N CYS A 130 6.40 -2.84 10.81
CA CYS A 130 6.14 -3.31 9.45
C CYS A 130 6.42 -2.24 8.38
N ASP A 131 7.07 -1.12 8.75
CA ASP A 131 7.41 0.01 7.86
C ASP A 131 6.24 0.53 7.02
N VAL A 132 5.07 0.64 7.66
CA VAL A 132 3.86 1.12 6.99
C VAL A 132 3.79 2.64 7.13
N GLN A 133 4.09 3.35 6.04
CA GLN A 133 4.15 4.82 6.05
C GLN A 133 2.79 5.49 5.84
N ARG A 134 1.88 4.82 5.12
CA ARG A 134 0.60 5.40 4.71
C ARG A 134 -0.54 4.93 5.59
N GLU A 135 -1.39 5.88 5.93
CA GLU A 135 -2.58 5.66 6.74
C GLU A 135 -3.78 6.31 6.07
N ILE A 136 -4.90 5.60 6.04
CA ILE A 136 -6.19 6.08 5.54
C ILE A 136 -7.19 5.99 6.67
N ILE A 137 -7.87 7.10 6.98
CA ILE A 137 -8.91 7.14 8.01
C ILE A 137 -10.26 7.32 7.32
N LEU A 138 -11.17 6.37 7.52
CA LEU A 138 -12.52 6.36 6.98
C LEU A 138 -13.51 6.55 8.13
N ARG A 139 -14.16 7.71 8.18
CA ARG A 139 -15.28 7.96 9.11
C ARG A 139 -16.60 7.49 8.50
N ALA A 140 -17.66 7.41 9.31
CA ALA A 140 -18.95 6.80 8.95
C ALA A 140 -19.52 7.28 7.60
N GLU A 141 -19.36 8.56 7.24
CA GLU A 141 -19.85 9.13 5.98
C GLU A 141 -18.95 8.76 4.79
N GLN A 142 -17.65 8.55 5.04
CA GLN A 142 -16.61 8.34 4.04
C GLN A 142 -16.40 6.86 3.69
N THR A 143 -16.94 5.92 4.47
CA THR A 143 -16.81 4.48 4.18
C THR A 143 -17.34 4.12 2.78
N ASN A 144 -18.31 4.88 2.27
CA ASN A 144 -18.87 4.71 0.92
C ASN A 144 -17.96 5.27 -0.19
N GLN A 145 -17.05 6.17 0.16
CA GLN A 145 -16.17 6.91 -0.74
C GLN A 145 -14.75 6.33 -0.80
N PHE A 146 -14.50 5.15 -0.23
CA PHE A 146 -13.18 4.54 -0.27
C PHE A 146 -12.72 4.30 -1.71
N GLU A 147 -11.72 5.05 -2.17
CA GLU A 147 -11.17 4.95 -3.51
C GLU A 147 -10.12 3.84 -3.60
N PRO A 148 -10.18 2.98 -4.65
CA PRO A 148 -9.15 1.98 -4.86
C PRO A 148 -7.81 2.64 -5.16
N TYR A 149 -6.73 2.01 -4.72
CA TYR A 149 -5.35 2.42 -5.02
C TYR A 149 -4.60 1.28 -5.71
N ILE A 150 -3.62 1.62 -6.56
CA ILE A 150 -2.97 0.67 -7.49
C ILE A 150 -1.52 0.37 -7.08
N ASP A 151 -0.98 1.02 -6.04
CA ASP A 151 0.39 0.75 -5.61
C ASP A 151 0.52 -0.50 -4.73
N ALA A 152 1.75 -1.04 -4.70
CA ALA A 152 2.12 -2.19 -3.89
C ALA A 152 2.51 -1.82 -2.44
N GLN A 153 2.36 -0.54 -2.06
CA GLN A 153 2.79 -0.08 -0.74
C GLN A 153 1.79 -0.53 0.32
N SER A 154 2.32 -1.05 1.43
CA SER A 154 1.49 -1.44 2.56
C SER A 154 0.78 -0.22 3.17
N ARG A 155 -0.45 -0.41 3.66
CA ARG A 155 -1.26 0.68 4.24
C ARG A 155 -1.98 0.25 5.50
N ILE A 156 -2.12 1.19 6.43
CA ILE A 156 -3.04 1.08 7.56
C ILE A 156 -4.35 1.76 7.17
N ILE A 157 -5.47 1.09 7.42
CA ILE A 157 -6.81 1.60 7.13
C ILE A 157 -7.62 1.57 8.41
N GLN A 158 -7.97 2.75 8.92
CA GLN A 158 -8.89 2.87 10.05
C GLN A 158 -10.31 3.04 9.53
N VAL A 159 -11.23 2.23 10.00
CA VAL A 159 -12.65 2.27 9.66
C VAL A 159 -13.42 2.54 10.94
N HIS A 160 -14.00 3.73 11.04
CA HIS A 160 -14.85 4.12 12.17
C HIS A 160 -16.30 4.16 11.69
N PHE A 161 -17.05 3.11 12.03
CA PHE A 161 -18.48 3.07 11.74
C PHE A 161 -19.24 3.99 12.68
N SER A 162 -20.45 4.37 12.26
CA SER A 162 -21.38 5.06 13.15
C SER A 162 -21.79 4.16 14.32
N PRO A 163 -22.08 4.74 15.50
CA PRO A 163 -22.59 3.98 16.63
C PRO A 163 -23.84 3.20 16.27
N LEU A 164 -23.91 1.97 16.76
CA LEU A 164 -25.09 1.12 16.57
C LEU A 164 -26.28 1.68 17.38
N PRO A 165 -27.50 1.64 16.81
CA PRO A 165 -28.70 2.06 17.53
C PRO A 165 -28.95 1.17 18.76
N GLY A 166 -29.64 1.71 19.75
CA GLY A 166 -30.07 0.97 20.93
C GLY A 166 -31.21 -0.01 20.62
N ASP A 167 -31.65 -0.75 21.64
CA ASP A 167 -32.72 -1.75 21.52
C ASP A 167 -34.12 -1.13 21.49
N GLY A 168 -34.23 0.20 21.29
CA GLY A 168 -35.50 0.89 21.25
C GLY A 168 -36.34 0.41 20.07
N ARG A 169 -37.53 -0.16 20.33
CA ARG A 169 -38.47 -0.66 19.29
C ARG A 169 -38.83 0.35 18.18
N ASN A 170 -38.60 1.63 18.43
CA ASN A 170 -38.93 2.74 17.51
C ASN A 170 -37.70 3.37 16.85
N GLU A 171 -36.50 2.84 17.07
CA GLU A 171 -35.29 3.32 16.41
C GLU A 171 -35.30 2.84 14.95
N ARG A 172 -35.21 3.78 14.01
CA ARG A 172 -35.05 3.51 12.58
C ARG A 172 -33.80 4.23 12.10
N PRO A 173 -32.89 3.56 11.39
CA PRO A 173 -32.91 2.14 10.99
C PRO A 173 -32.80 1.17 12.18
N SER A 174 -33.23 -0.09 11.99
CA SER A 174 -33.07 -1.11 13.03
C SER A 174 -31.59 -1.47 13.23
N ARG A 175 -31.24 -2.02 14.38
CA ARG A 175 -29.86 -2.42 14.69
C ARG A 175 -29.29 -3.44 13.71
N GLU A 176 -30.11 -4.41 13.33
CA GLU A 176 -29.80 -5.43 12.32
C GLU A 176 -29.54 -4.80 10.95
N ASP A 177 -30.38 -3.86 10.50
CA ASP A 177 -30.19 -3.16 9.22
C ASP A 177 -28.87 -2.38 9.17
N VAL A 178 -28.51 -1.73 10.28
CA VAL A 178 -27.25 -0.97 10.39
C VAL A 178 -26.04 -1.90 10.36
N LEU A 179 -26.10 -3.02 11.07
CA LEU A 179 -25.06 -4.04 11.04
C LEU A 179 -24.88 -4.61 9.62
N ALA A 180 -25.97 -4.92 8.93
CA ALA A 180 -25.95 -5.40 7.56
C ALA A 180 -25.31 -4.39 6.59
N ASP A 181 -25.66 -3.09 6.72
CA ASP A 181 -25.05 -2.04 5.90
C ASP A 181 -23.55 -1.89 6.21
N HIS A 182 -23.14 -1.97 7.48
CA HIS A 182 -21.73 -1.91 7.88
C HIS A 182 -20.93 -3.11 7.35
N ASP A 183 -21.49 -4.32 7.40
CA ASP A 183 -20.90 -5.53 6.83
C ASP A 183 -20.68 -5.39 5.30
N GLN A 184 -21.67 -4.84 4.59
CA GLN A 184 -21.53 -4.53 3.15
C GLN A 184 -20.54 -3.38 2.86
N ARG A 185 -20.41 -2.39 3.75
CA ARG A 185 -19.37 -1.35 3.64
C ARG A 185 -17.99 -1.95 3.82
N LEU A 186 -17.80 -2.82 4.81
CA LEU A 186 -16.54 -3.52 5.03
C LEU A 186 -16.18 -4.36 3.80
N ARG A 187 -17.15 -5.08 3.21
CA ARG A 187 -16.98 -5.78 1.92
C ARG A 187 -16.42 -4.87 0.82
N ARG A 188 -17.00 -3.68 0.67
CA ARG A 188 -16.60 -2.73 -0.36
C ARG A 188 -15.19 -2.21 -0.14
N ILE A 189 -14.80 -1.97 1.12
CA ILE A 189 -13.44 -1.56 1.48
C ILE A 189 -12.47 -2.69 1.15
N LEU A 190 -12.68 -3.88 1.73
CA LEU A 190 -11.80 -5.04 1.56
C LEU A 190 -11.71 -5.51 0.11
N GLY A 191 -12.82 -5.48 -0.63
CA GLY A 191 -12.88 -5.86 -2.05
C GLY A 191 -12.22 -4.87 -3.02
N ARG A 192 -11.90 -3.65 -2.56
CA ARG A 192 -11.18 -2.63 -3.36
C ARG A 192 -9.69 -2.58 -3.07
N LEU A 193 -9.20 -3.38 -2.11
CA LEU A 193 -7.77 -3.48 -1.83
C LEU A 193 -7.05 -4.19 -2.99
N PRO A 194 -5.87 -3.70 -3.41
CA PRO A 194 -5.15 -4.30 -4.54
C PRO A 194 -4.60 -5.69 -4.23
N SER A 195 -4.47 -6.05 -2.95
CA SER A 195 -3.96 -7.35 -2.52
C SER A 195 -4.95 -8.04 -1.58
N PRO A 196 -5.09 -9.38 -1.67
CA PRO A 196 -5.87 -10.16 -0.72
C PRO A 196 -5.15 -10.36 0.62
N ALA A 197 -3.85 -10.03 0.74
CA ALA A 197 -3.10 -10.16 1.98
C ALA A 197 -3.47 -9.02 2.93
N VAL A 198 -4.48 -9.28 3.77
CA VAL A 198 -5.05 -8.32 4.70
C VAL A 198 -5.09 -8.92 6.11
N THR A 199 -4.67 -8.13 7.09
CA THR A 199 -4.91 -8.39 8.52
C THR A 199 -5.95 -7.40 9.01
N VAL A 200 -6.98 -7.88 9.70
CA VAL A 200 -8.07 -7.05 10.22
C VAL A 200 -8.23 -7.28 11.71
N ILE A 201 -8.40 -6.19 12.44
CA ILE A 201 -8.80 -6.17 13.85
C ILE A 201 -10.14 -5.44 13.91
N TYR A 202 -11.19 -6.17 14.29
CA TYR A 202 -12.55 -5.68 14.37
C TYR A 202 -13.04 -5.77 15.81
N THR A 203 -13.37 -4.63 16.41
CA THR A 203 -13.88 -4.58 17.79
C THR A 203 -14.61 -3.25 18.04
N SER A 204 -15.02 -3.02 19.28
CA SER A 204 -15.61 -1.76 19.73
C SER A 204 -14.67 -1.06 20.71
N LEU A 205 -14.31 0.19 20.40
CA LEU A 205 -13.63 1.06 21.37
C LEU A 205 -14.60 1.68 22.38
N GLU A 206 -15.90 1.68 22.04
CA GLU A 206 -16.97 2.25 22.84
C GLU A 206 -18.08 1.20 23.00
N PRO A 207 -17.99 0.33 24.02
CA PRO A 207 -18.94 -0.74 24.20
C PRO A 207 -20.31 -0.18 24.59
N ALA A 208 -21.35 -0.96 24.30
CA ALA A 208 -22.70 -0.52 24.58
C ALA A 208 -22.94 -0.29 26.09
N ASP A 209 -23.66 0.78 26.42
CA ASP A 209 -23.98 1.11 27.81
C ASP A 209 -24.95 0.12 28.48
N ARG A 210 -25.68 -0.69 27.71
CA ARG A 210 -26.68 -1.62 28.22
C ARG A 210 -26.29 -3.05 27.90
N LEU A 211 -26.16 -3.86 28.94
CA LEU A 211 -26.19 -5.33 28.82
C LEU A 211 -27.59 -5.71 28.33
N SER A 212 -27.65 -6.39 27.19
CA SER A 212 -28.89 -6.91 26.63
C SER A 212 -29.57 -7.82 27.66
N ALA A 213 -30.90 -7.76 27.79
CA ALA A 213 -31.64 -8.52 28.80
C ALA A 213 -31.67 -10.05 28.55
N SER A 214 -31.27 -10.49 27.36
CA SER A 214 -31.19 -11.90 26.98
C SER A 214 -29.73 -12.33 26.94
N PRO A 215 -29.38 -13.50 27.52
CA PRO A 215 -28.09 -14.10 27.25
C PRO A 215 -27.99 -14.43 25.75
N PRO A 216 -26.80 -14.23 25.13
CA PRO A 216 -26.56 -14.63 23.74
C PRO A 216 -26.75 -16.15 23.60
N ARG A 217 -27.36 -16.58 22.49
CA ARG A 217 -27.66 -18.00 22.26
C ARG A 217 -26.44 -18.78 21.78
N ALA A 218 -25.55 -18.11 21.06
CA ALA A 218 -24.33 -18.67 20.50
C ALA A 218 -23.13 -17.74 20.74
N GLY A 219 -21.92 -18.31 20.62
CA GLY A 219 -20.70 -17.52 20.54
C GLY A 219 -20.55 -16.84 19.18
N ILE A 220 -19.43 -16.14 18.95
CA ILE A 220 -19.18 -15.51 17.65
C ILE A 220 -18.93 -16.59 16.60
N PHE A 221 -19.78 -16.70 15.56
CA PHE A 221 -19.65 -17.61 14.41
C PHE A 221 -19.13 -19.02 14.75
N PRO A 222 -19.83 -19.80 15.61
CA PRO A 222 -19.35 -21.10 16.09
C PRO A 222 -19.04 -22.06 14.93
N GLU A 223 -19.80 -21.99 13.83
CA GLU A 223 -19.61 -22.81 12.64
C GLU A 223 -18.23 -22.61 11.96
N ILE A 224 -17.60 -21.45 12.15
CA ILE A 224 -16.27 -21.16 11.62
C ILE A 224 -15.18 -21.55 12.61
N PHE A 225 -15.34 -21.17 13.88
CA PHE A 225 -14.26 -21.28 14.87
C PHE A 225 -14.21 -22.64 15.56
N GLU A 226 -15.32 -23.38 15.61
CA GLU A 226 -15.38 -24.72 16.20
C GLU A 226 -15.13 -25.83 15.17
N HIS A 227 -15.03 -25.46 13.90
CA HIS A 227 -14.72 -26.41 12.84
C HIS A 227 -13.36 -27.07 13.06
N GLU A 228 -13.28 -28.40 12.92
CA GLU A 228 -12.06 -29.19 13.23
C GLU A 228 -10.83 -28.70 12.49
N SER A 229 -11.00 -28.22 11.25
CA SER A 229 -9.91 -27.67 10.45
C SER A 229 -9.21 -26.48 11.11
N ARG A 230 -9.86 -25.74 12.04
CA ARG A 230 -9.26 -24.61 12.76
C ARG A 230 -8.27 -25.00 13.85
N ARG A 231 -8.24 -26.27 14.24
CA ARG A 231 -7.26 -26.77 15.24
C ARG A 231 -5.86 -26.92 14.67
N ILE A 232 -5.71 -26.82 13.35
CA ILE A 232 -4.44 -26.98 12.64
C ILE A 232 -4.12 -25.65 11.95
N GLU A 233 -2.90 -25.16 12.17
CA GLU A 233 -2.35 -24.00 11.50
C GLU A 233 -1.82 -24.41 10.12
N TYR A 234 -2.43 -23.87 9.07
CA TYR A 234 -1.95 -23.99 7.69
C TYR A 234 -2.49 -22.84 6.84
N GLU A 235 -1.79 -22.53 5.75
CA GLU A 235 -2.20 -21.47 4.82
C GLU A 235 -3.47 -21.92 4.05
N ARG A 236 -4.63 -21.38 4.43
CA ARG A 236 -5.93 -21.69 3.80
C ARG A 236 -6.12 -20.92 2.50
N ASN A 237 -5.57 -19.71 2.42
CA ASN A 237 -5.67 -18.87 1.24
C ASN A 237 -4.37 -18.90 0.43
N ASP A 238 -3.91 -20.11 0.08
CA ASP A 238 -2.84 -20.29 -0.89
C ASP A 238 -3.39 -20.03 -2.31
N ARG A 239 -3.60 -18.74 -2.62
CA ARG A 239 -3.94 -18.26 -3.96
C ARG A 239 -2.72 -18.10 -4.84
N ASP A 240 -1.54 -18.50 -4.39
CA ASP A 240 -0.41 -18.70 -5.27
C ASP A 240 -0.68 -19.98 -6.06
N LEU A 241 -1.65 -19.87 -6.98
CA LEU A 241 -1.79 -20.82 -8.06
C LEU A 241 -0.41 -20.86 -8.71
N GLN A 242 0.33 -21.94 -8.49
CA GLN A 242 1.50 -22.31 -9.29
C GLN A 242 1.00 -22.64 -10.69
N VAL A 243 0.40 -21.67 -11.37
CA VAL A 243 0.13 -21.75 -12.78
C VAL A 243 1.51 -21.72 -13.41
N ASN A 244 1.95 -22.86 -13.93
CA ASN A 244 2.98 -22.87 -14.95
C ASN A 244 2.46 -21.97 -16.07
N ARG A 245 2.80 -20.67 -16.01
CA ARG A 245 2.38 -19.69 -17.00
C ARG A 245 2.96 -20.19 -18.31
N TYR A 246 2.11 -20.72 -19.17
CA TYR A 246 2.48 -21.05 -20.53
C TYR A 246 2.88 -19.73 -21.19
N PHE A 247 4.17 -19.46 -21.25
CA PHE A 247 4.70 -18.39 -22.07
C PHE A 247 4.72 -18.93 -23.49
N PRO A 248 3.84 -18.46 -24.40
CA PRO A 248 3.90 -18.90 -25.78
C PRO A 248 5.30 -18.59 -26.31
N SER A 249 5.93 -19.56 -26.98
CA SER A 249 7.18 -19.34 -27.68
C SER A 249 7.03 -18.16 -28.62
N HIS A 250 7.91 -17.17 -28.48
CA HIS A 250 7.91 -15.98 -29.34
C HIS A 250 8.15 -16.43 -30.78
N HIS A 251 7.08 -16.43 -31.59
CA HIS A 251 7.16 -16.59 -33.04
C HIS A 251 7.11 -15.19 -33.65
N PRO A 252 8.26 -14.55 -33.93
CA PRO A 252 8.24 -13.28 -34.64
C PRO A 252 7.59 -13.54 -36.01
N LYS A 253 6.48 -12.85 -36.29
CA LYS A 253 5.84 -12.83 -37.61
C LYS A 253 6.66 -11.96 -38.59
N MET A 254 7.98 -12.15 -38.60
CA MET A 254 8.78 -11.59 -39.67
C MET A 254 8.57 -12.54 -40.85
N GLU A 255 7.64 -12.17 -41.73
CA GLU A 255 7.69 -12.66 -43.11
C GLU A 255 9.14 -12.41 -43.58
N PRO A 256 9.79 -13.40 -44.23
CA PRO A 256 11.14 -13.19 -44.72
C PRO A 256 11.09 -11.91 -45.54
N ILE A 257 11.91 -10.93 -45.15
CA ILE A 257 12.11 -9.73 -45.94
C ILE A 257 12.52 -10.27 -47.29
N GLU A 258 11.62 -10.22 -48.28
CA GLU A 258 11.98 -10.50 -49.65
C GLU A 258 13.08 -9.48 -49.94
N GLU A 259 14.32 -9.94 -49.95
CA GLU A 259 15.45 -9.20 -50.41
C GLU A 259 15.17 -8.97 -51.90
N VAL A 260 14.37 -7.94 -52.20
CA VAL A 260 14.28 -7.39 -53.54
C VAL A 260 15.67 -6.82 -53.76
N GLU A 261 16.58 -7.67 -54.22
CA GLU A 261 17.92 -7.30 -54.63
C GLU A 261 17.75 -6.24 -55.70
N LEU A 262 17.87 -4.97 -55.30
CA LEU A 262 17.82 -3.82 -56.18
C LEU A 262 19.08 -3.86 -57.04
N SER A 263 19.04 -4.68 -58.10
CA SER A 263 20.08 -4.69 -59.10
C SER A 263 20.03 -3.36 -59.85
N LEU A 264 21.12 -2.59 -59.83
CA LEU A 264 21.28 -1.35 -60.61
C LEU A 264 21.04 -1.55 -62.12
N LEU A 265 21.08 -2.81 -62.58
CA LEU A 265 20.86 -3.22 -63.96
C LEU A 265 19.42 -3.67 -64.23
N ASP A 266 18.52 -3.63 -63.24
CA ASP A 266 17.11 -3.96 -63.48
C ASP A 266 16.49 -2.92 -64.43
N PRO A 267 15.98 -3.32 -65.61
CA PRO A 267 15.34 -2.41 -66.55
C PRO A 267 14.20 -1.59 -65.91
N LYS A 268 13.50 -2.13 -64.91
CA LYS A 268 12.45 -1.40 -64.18
C LYS A 268 13.03 -0.27 -63.33
N PHE A 269 14.16 -0.52 -62.67
CA PHE A 269 14.86 0.49 -61.87
C PHE A 269 15.39 1.63 -62.75
N ILE A 270 15.98 1.28 -63.90
CA ILE A 270 16.51 2.27 -64.86
C ILE A 270 15.38 3.15 -65.42
N GLN A 271 14.24 2.55 -65.82
CA GLN A 271 13.11 3.31 -66.35
C GLN A 271 12.50 4.26 -65.31
N SER A 272 12.33 3.80 -64.08
CA SER A 272 11.74 4.61 -63.00
C SER A 272 12.66 5.74 -62.55
N ASN A 273 13.98 5.51 -62.51
CA ASN A 273 14.95 6.46 -61.97
C ASN A 273 15.77 7.19 -63.03
N LEU A 274 15.35 7.15 -64.30
CA LEU A 274 16.09 7.72 -65.43
C LEU A 274 16.45 9.20 -65.22
N LYS A 275 15.55 9.99 -64.62
CA LYS A 275 15.82 11.41 -64.28
C LYS A 275 16.95 11.56 -63.26
N LEU A 276 16.94 10.72 -62.22
CA LEU A 276 17.94 10.74 -61.16
C LEU A 276 19.30 10.24 -61.68
N LEU A 277 19.31 9.17 -62.47
CA LEU A 277 20.50 8.67 -63.16
C LEU A 277 21.11 9.72 -64.10
N LYS A 278 20.28 10.44 -64.86
CA LYS A 278 20.74 11.57 -65.69
C LYS A 278 21.36 12.68 -64.86
N LEU A 279 20.76 13.03 -63.73
CA LEU A 279 21.27 14.08 -62.85
C LEU A 279 22.62 13.69 -62.24
N ILE A 280 22.77 12.43 -61.79
CA ILE A 280 24.04 11.89 -61.31
C ILE A 280 25.09 11.90 -62.42
N ALA A 281 24.75 11.47 -63.63
CA ALA A 281 25.68 11.46 -64.75
C ALA A 281 26.15 12.87 -65.12
N VAL A 282 25.23 13.85 -65.18
CA VAL A 282 25.56 15.25 -65.47
C VAL A 282 26.41 15.86 -64.35
N SER A 283 26.11 15.57 -63.08
CA SER A 283 26.90 16.09 -61.95
C SER A 283 28.30 15.50 -61.92
N ALA A 284 28.44 14.21 -62.21
CA ALA A 284 29.73 13.53 -62.29
C ALA A 284 30.59 14.10 -63.42
N ILE A 285 30.01 14.26 -64.62
CA ILE A 285 30.70 14.86 -65.78
C ILE A 285 31.08 16.31 -65.46
N GLY A 286 30.17 17.10 -64.88
CA GLY A 286 30.43 18.49 -64.51
C GLY A 286 31.54 18.64 -63.47
N SER A 287 31.58 17.74 -62.47
CA SER A 287 32.67 17.70 -61.48
C SER A 287 34.01 17.37 -62.15
N LEU A 288 34.01 16.40 -63.07
CA LEU A 288 35.21 15.98 -63.78
C LEU A 288 35.74 17.08 -64.71
N THR A 289 34.87 17.76 -65.45
CA THR A 289 35.27 18.88 -66.32
C THR A 289 35.75 20.08 -65.50
N TRP A 290 35.12 20.37 -64.36
CA TRP A 290 35.58 21.41 -63.44
C TRP A 290 36.95 21.09 -62.85
N GLN A 291 37.18 19.83 -62.42
CA GLN A 291 38.49 19.39 -61.93
C GLN A 291 39.57 19.57 -62.98
N LEU A 292 39.33 19.13 -64.22
CA LEU A 292 40.25 19.36 -65.34
C LEU A 292 40.47 20.86 -65.59
N TYR A 293 39.40 21.66 -65.64
CA TYR A 293 39.52 23.11 -65.86
C TYR A 293 40.34 23.79 -64.76
N SER A 294 40.15 23.41 -63.50
CA SER A 294 40.89 23.97 -62.36
C SER A 294 42.38 23.61 -62.40
N LEU A 295 42.73 22.45 -62.97
CA LEU A 295 44.10 22.00 -63.20
C LEU A 295 44.80 22.82 -64.30
N PHE A 296 44.06 23.22 -65.36
CA PHE A 296 44.61 24.00 -66.47
C PHE A 296 44.45 25.52 -66.34
N SER A 297 43.66 25.99 -65.37
CA SER A 297 43.48 27.42 -65.15
C SER A 297 44.75 28.07 -64.59
N PRO A 298 45.33 29.07 -65.26
CA PRO A 298 46.53 29.73 -64.78
C PRO A 298 46.26 30.37 -63.42
N LYS A 299 47.11 30.06 -62.44
CA LYS A 299 47.07 30.68 -61.11
C LYS A 299 47.28 32.19 -61.29
N LEU A 300 46.20 32.96 -61.22
CA LEU A 300 46.27 34.42 -61.21
C LEU A 300 47.25 34.83 -60.09
N PRO A 301 48.28 35.64 -60.41
CA PRO A 301 49.26 36.05 -59.42
C PRO A 301 48.55 36.85 -58.34
N VAL A 302 48.40 36.23 -57.17
CA VAL A 302 47.89 36.89 -55.97
C VAL A 302 48.88 38.00 -55.62
N ALA A 303 48.49 39.24 -55.90
CA ALA A 303 49.20 40.43 -55.47
C ALA A 303 49.35 40.36 -53.95
N THR A 304 50.57 40.10 -53.49
CA THR A 304 50.91 40.01 -52.07
C THR A 304 50.83 41.41 -51.45
N PRO A 305 49.89 41.67 -50.52
CA PRO A 305 49.89 42.94 -49.81
C PRO A 305 51.02 42.91 -48.78
N LYS A 306 52.08 43.68 -49.05
CA LYS A 306 53.13 44.02 -48.08
C LYS A 306 52.47 44.67 -46.85
N GLY A 307 52.32 43.93 -45.75
CA GLY A 307 51.72 44.51 -44.55
C GLY A 307 51.36 43.55 -43.42
N THR A 308 52.12 42.48 -43.18
CA THR A 308 51.82 41.49 -42.14
C THR A 308 52.86 41.49 -41.01
N ALA A 309 53.08 42.63 -40.36
CA ALA A 309 53.81 42.68 -39.08
C ALA A 309 52.90 42.88 -37.85
N LYS A 310 51.61 43.23 -38.02
CA LYS A 310 50.73 43.54 -36.87
C LYS A 310 49.79 42.41 -36.42
N ARG A 311 49.58 41.37 -37.23
CA ARG A 311 48.53 40.37 -36.95
C ARG A 311 48.94 39.28 -35.93
N GLN A 312 50.23 39.02 -35.76
CA GLN A 312 50.70 38.05 -34.75
C GLN A 312 50.57 38.53 -33.29
N LYS A 313 50.51 39.85 -33.04
CA LYS A 313 50.28 40.38 -31.68
C LYS A 313 48.83 40.19 -31.21
N GLY A 314 47.85 40.21 -32.12
CA GLY A 314 46.44 40.00 -31.77
C GLY A 314 46.13 38.56 -31.37
N GLN A 315 46.68 37.59 -32.11
CA GLN A 315 46.42 36.17 -31.87
C GLN A 315 47.03 35.68 -30.54
N LYS A 316 48.24 36.16 -30.19
CA LYS A 316 48.83 35.85 -28.87
C LYS A 316 48.07 36.48 -27.70
N LYS A 317 47.37 37.61 -27.91
CA LYS A 317 46.57 38.25 -26.85
C LYS A 317 45.25 37.50 -26.60
N LEU A 318 44.61 37.00 -27.66
CA LEU A 318 43.38 36.20 -27.58
C LEU A 318 43.61 34.85 -26.89
N VAL A 319 44.71 34.16 -27.22
CA VAL A 319 45.05 32.88 -26.56
C VAL A 319 45.39 33.07 -25.08
N LYS A 320 46.05 34.18 -24.71
CA LYS A 320 46.31 34.52 -23.30
C LYS A 320 45.04 34.87 -22.51
N LEU A 321 44.05 35.48 -23.15
CA LEU A 321 42.78 35.82 -22.48
C LEU A 321 41.96 34.56 -22.20
N ALA A 322 41.89 33.64 -23.17
CA ALA A 322 41.15 32.38 -23.02
C ALA A 322 41.76 31.46 -21.95
N THR A 323 43.10 31.39 -21.86
CA THR A 323 43.78 30.60 -20.82
C THR A 323 43.60 31.19 -19.42
N ALA A 324 43.53 32.52 -19.27
CA ALA A 324 43.26 33.16 -17.99
C ALA A 324 41.81 32.95 -17.51
N GLN A 325 40.83 32.93 -18.43
CA GLN A 325 39.44 32.64 -18.09
C GLN A 325 39.23 31.18 -17.66
N ALA A 326 39.87 30.23 -18.34
CA ALA A 326 39.80 28.82 -17.97
C ALA A 326 40.41 28.55 -16.58
N ALA A 327 41.50 29.25 -16.22
CA ALA A 327 42.11 29.12 -14.90
C ALA A 327 41.22 29.64 -13.76
N LYS A 328 40.49 30.74 -13.97
CA LYS A 328 39.53 31.26 -12.97
C LYS A 328 38.35 30.33 -12.74
N GLN A 329 37.79 29.76 -13.81
CA GLN A 329 36.69 28.80 -13.70
C GLN A 329 37.09 27.54 -12.95
N ALA A 330 38.34 27.07 -13.13
CA ALA A 330 38.85 25.91 -12.39
C ALA A 330 39.05 26.18 -10.88
N GLU A 331 39.25 27.43 -10.47
CA GLU A 331 39.43 27.82 -9.07
C GLU A 331 38.09 27.97 -8.34
N GLU A 332 37.06 28.51 -9.02
CA GLU A 332 35.68 28.58 -8.47
C GLU A 332 35.12 27.18 -8.22
N VAL A 333 35.30 26.24 -9.15
CA VAL A 333 34.82 24.85 -9.01
C VAL A 333 35.49 24.15 -7.82
N LYS A 334 36.77 24.41 -7.54
CA LYS A 334 37.45 23.84 -6.37
C LYS A 334 36.92 24.40 -5.05
N LEU A 335 36.47 25.65 -5.03
CA LEU A 335 35.95 26.27 -3.82
C LEU A 335 34.57 25.71 -3.45
N GLU A 336 33.71 25.45 -4.44
CA GLU A 336 32.39 24.84 -4.24
C GLU A 336 32.51 23.41 -3.69
N VAL A 337 33.42 22.61 -4.24
CA VAL A 337 33.64 21.21 -3.78
C VAL A 337 34.12 21.17 -2.32
N SER A 338 34.98 22.11 -1.90
CA SER A 338 35.46 22.18 -0.51
C SER A 338 34.39 22.63 0.49
N GLN A 339 33.35 23.33 0.06
CA GLN A 339 32.26 23.74 0.95
C GLN A 339 31.29 22.58 1.20
N GLN A 340 31.06 21.76 0.18
CA GLN A 340 30.18 20.59 0.27
C GLN A 340 30.73 19.51 1.22
N GLU A 341 32.04 19.28 1.21
CA GLU A 341 32.71 18.35 2.15
C GLU A 341 32.73 18.81 3.63
N LYS A 342 32.27 20.04 3.94
CA LYS A 342 32.17 20.52 5.33
C LYS A 342 30.74 20.47 5.89
N GLU A 343 29.74 20.25 5.05
CA GLU A 343 28.35 20.13 5.47
C GLU A 343 27.89 18.66 5.64
N ASP A 344 28.65 17.71 5.08
CA ASP A 344 28.56 16.27 5.38
C ASP A 344 29.54 15.88 6.51
#